data_AF-A0A377GMQ4-F1
#
_entry.id   AF-A0A377GMQ4-F1
#
_cell.length_a   1.000
_cell.length_b   1.000
_cell.length_c   1.000
_cell.angle_alpha   90.00
_cell.angle_beta   90.00
_cell.angle_gamma   90.00
#
_symmetry.space_group_name_H-M   'P 1'
#
loop_
_entity.id
_entity.type
_entity.pdbx_description
1 polymer ?
#
loop_
_entity_poly.entity_id
_entity_poly.type
_entity_poly.pdbx_seq_one_letter_code
_entity_poly.pdbx_strand_id
1 'polypeptide(L)'
;MHRFMNRVLCTILFLVSTSVFASPIEINLDSHKSTILTNTNIQKVSMLCEVHAVSSAKSQISIQIIHGKGTFNGTTFKQGDFLVSTISNLQQIPVAADPGTQAQVNNLGAYPIRAICNGNI
;
A
#
# COMPACT_ATOMS: atom_id res chain seq x y z
N MET A 1 1.33 -54.20 -43.16
CA MET A 1 0.16 -53.41 -42.70
C MET A 1 0.67 -52.38 -41.69
N HIS A 2 1.05 -51.16 -42.09
CA HIS A 2 0.19 -49.94 -42.16
C HIS A 2 -0.64 -49.76 -40.87
N ARG A 3 -0.53 -48.72 -40.02
CA ARG A 3 0.07 -47.38 -40.11
C ARG A 3 0.43 -46.88 -38.71
N PHE A 4 1.56 -46.16 -38.64
CA PHE A 4 2.06 -45.44 -37.48
C PHE A 4 1.05 -44.40 -36.95
N MET A 5 0.71 -44.57 -35.67
CA MET A 5 0.60 -43.53 -34.64
C MET A 5 0.63 -42.08 -35.15
N ASN A 6 -0.53 -41.55 -35.51
CA ASN A 6 -0.70 -40.15 -35.85
C ASN A 6 -2.04 -39.65 -35.29
N ARG A 7 -2.04 -39.22 -34.03
CA ARG A 7 -3.05 -38.32 -33.46
C ARG A 7 -2.37 -37.32 -32.56
N VAL A 8 -1.71 -36.36 -33.21
CA VAL A 8 -1.38 -35.06 -32.65
C VAL A 8 -2.71 -34.40 -32.26
N LEU A 9 -3.11 -34.56 -31.00
CA LEU A 9 -4.23 -33.81 -30.45
C LEU A 9 -3.64 -32.61 -29.72
N CYS A 10 -3.78 -31.44 -30.35
CA CYS A 10 -3.31 -30.14 -29.88
C CYS A 10 -3.83 -29.84 -28.47
N THR A 11 -2.96 -29.92 -27.48
CA THR A 11 -3.18 -29.37 -26.13
C THR A 11 -3.06 -27.84 -26.21
N ILE A 12 -4.13 -27.15 -26.59
CA ILE A 12 -4.21 -25.70 -26.47
C ILE A 12 -4.47 -25.39 -24.99
N LEU A 13 -3.39 -25.19 -24.24
CA LEU A 13 -3.45 -24.67 -22.87
C LEU A 13 -3.79 -23.18 -22.97
N PHE A 14 -5.07 -22.84 -22.88
CA PHE A 14 -5.48 -21.46 -22.65
C PHE A 14 -5.04 -21.06 -21.24
N LEU A 15 -3.84 -20.48 -21.12
CA LEU A 15 -3.46 -19.71 -19.93
C LEU A 15 -4.36 -18.48 -19.88
N VAL A 16 -5.50 -18.59 -19.20
CA VAL A 16 -6.30 -17.43 -18.83
C VAL A 16 -5.54 -16.75 -17.69
N SER A 17 -4.76 -15.71 -18.01
CA SER A 17 -4.10 -14.89 -17.02
C SER A 17 -5.16 -14.13 -16.21
N THR A 18 -5.60 -14.67 -15.07
CA THR A 18 -6.45 -13.93 -14.14
C THR A 18 -5.62 -12.80 -13.54
N SER A 19 -5.80 -11.59 -14.05
CA SER A 19 -5.27 -10.38 -13.41
C SER A 19 -5.96 -10.23 -12.06
N VAL A 20 -5.23 -10.53 -10.98
CA VAL A 20 -5.70 -10.34 -9.61
C VAL A 20 -5.61 -8.85 -9.31
N PHE A 21 -6.64 -8.10 -9.66
CA PHE A 21 -6.75 -6.71 -9.22
C PHE A 21 -7.07 -6.70 -7.72
N ALA A 22 -6.09 -6.31 -6.90
CA ALA A 22 -6.28 -6.14 -5.48
C ALA A 22 -7.31 -5.03 -5.22
N SER A 23 -8.25 -5.28 -4.31
CA SER A 23 -9.23 -4.27 -3.89
C SER A 23 -8.52 -3.11 -3.17
N PRO A 24 -8.99 -1.86 -3.33
CA PRO A 24 -8.46 -0.71 -2.62
C PRO A 24 -8.45 -0.94 -1.11
N ILE A 25 -7.35 -0.58 -0.44
CA ILE A 25 -7.26 -0.60 1.01
C ILE A 25 -7.62 0.78 1.54
N GLU A 26 -8.54 0.82 2.49
CA GLU A 26 -8.93 2.05 3.15
C GLU A 26 -8.29 2.13 4.53
N ILE A 27 -7.64 3.27 4.80
CA ILE A 27 -7.00 3.56 6.08
C ILE A 27 -7.66 4.78 6.68
N ASN A 28 -8.25 4.62 7.87
CA ASN A 28 -8.86 5.70 8.61
C ASN A 28 -7.95 6.11 9.78
N LEU A 29 -7.60 7.39 9.81
CA LEU A 29 -6.77 8.02 10.83
C LEU A 29 -7.62 9.02 11.63
N ASP A 30 -8.16 8.55 12.74
CA ASP A 30 -8.92 9.36 13.68
C ASP A 30 -8.08 10.53 14.20
N SER A 31 -8.74 11.66 14.44
CA SER A 31 -8.13 12.87 15.03
C SER A 31 -7.40 12.55 16.34
N HIS A 32 -6.15 13.02 16.45
CA HIS A 32 -5.29 12.82 17.62
C HIS A 32 -5.07 11.36 18.06
N LYS A 33 -5.29 10.38 17.17
CA LYS A 33 -5.05 8.97 17.45
C LYS A 33 -3.88 8.41 16.64
N SER A 34 -3.31 7.34 17.19
CA SER A 34 -2.29 6.51 16.57
C SER A 34 -2.91 5.28 15.93
N THR A 35 -2.48 4.98 14.70
CA THR A 35 -2.80 3.75 14.00
C THR A 35 -1.50 3.03 13.64
N ILE A 36 -1.42 1.73 13.92
CA ILE A 36 -0.29 0.91 13.49
C ILE A 36 -0.62 0.28 12.14
N LEU A 37 0.23 0.54 11.16
CA LEU A 37 0.16 -0.06 9.83
C LEU A 37 1.27 -1.10 9.71
N THR A 38 0.89 -2.30 9.29
CA THR A 38 1.81 -3.43 9.16
C THR A 38 1.71 -4.01 7.76
N ASN A 39 2.85 -4.17 7.08
CA ASN A 39 2.89 -5.03 5.90
C ASN A 39 2.98 -6.50 6.35
N THR A 40 1.83 -7.17 6.38
CA THR A 40 1.74 -8.61 6.70
C THR A 40 2.01 -9.51 5.50
N ASN A 41 2.18 -8.95 4.29
CA ASN A 41 2.50 -9.73 3.10
C ASN A 41 3.94 -10.23 3.15
N ILE A 42 4.16 -11.36 2.48
CA ILE A 42 5.48 -12.00 2.33
C ILE A 42 6.36 -11.18 1.36
N GLN A 43 5.75 -10.35 0.52
CA GLN A 43 6.42 -9.52 -0.47
C GLN A 43 6.38 -8.03 -0.12
N LYS A 44 7.29 -7.27 -0.73
CA LYS A 44 7.29 -5.81 -0.63
C LYS A 44 6.03 -5.27 -1.28
N VAL A 45 5.28 -4.48 -0.53
CA VAL A 45 4.09 -3.81 -1.03
C VAL A 45 4.46 -2.45 -1.59
N SER A 46 3.86 -2.07 -2.72
CA SER A 46 3.94 -0.72 -3.28
C SER A 46 2.53 -0.22 -3.61
N MET A 47 2.14 0.89 -3.00
CA MET A 47 0.81 1.47 -3.07
C MET A 47 0.88 2.96 -3.39
N LEU A 48 -0.12 3.46 -4.10
CA LEU A 48 -0.40 4.88 -4.23
C LEU A 48 -1.64 5.18 -3.39
N CYS A 49 -1.49 6.03 -2.38
CA CYS A 49 -2.55 6.39 -1.45
C CYS A 49 -3.07 7.79 -1.74
N GLU A 50 -4.37 7.91 -2.02
CA GLU A 50 -5.06 9.19 -2.13
C GLU A 50 -5.61 9.61 -0.76
N VAL A 51 -5.25 10.81 -0.32
CA VAL A 51 -5.65 11.37 0.96
C VAL A 51 -6.95 12.13 0.82
N HIS A 52 -7.95 11.81 1.63
CA HIS A 52 -9.17 12.59 1.83
C HIS A 52 -9.11 13.25 3.21
N ALA A 53 -8.98 14.57 3.19
CA ALA A 53 -8.91 15.41 4.38
C ALA A 53 -9.81 16.63 4.22
N VAL A 54 -10.13 17.30 5.33
CA VAL A 54 -10.89 18.56 5.28
C VAL A 54 -10.05 19.63 4.56
N SER A 55 -10.50 20.08 3.39
CA SER A 55 -9.73 20.98 2.50
C SER A 55 -9.38 22.34 3.12
N SER A 56 -10.19 22.83 4.06
CA SER A 56 -9.98 24.09 4.76
C SER A 56 -9.04 23.99 5.97
N ALA A 57 -8.63 22.78 6.35
CA ALA A 57 -7.78 22.53 7.52
C ALA A 57 -6.38 22.06 7.09
N LYS A 58 -5.36 22.50 7.85
CA LYS A 58 -4.01 21.94 7.70
C LYS A 58 -3.95 20.59 8.42
N SER A 59 -3.95 19.51 7.64
CA SER A 59 -3.76 18.16 8.18
C SER A 59 -2.27 17.83 8.27
N GLN A 60 -1.83 17.39 9.45
CA GLN A 60 -0.48 16.91 9.67
C GLN A 60 -0.53 15.50 10.22
N ILE A 61 0.40 14.67 9.78
CA ILE A 61 0.61 13.34 10.31
C ILE A 61 2.04 13.18 10.77
N SER A 62 2.25 12.35 11.80
CA SER A 62 3.58 11.84 12.11
C SER A 62 3.68 10.37 11.75
N ILE A 63 4.83 9.94 11.27
CA ILE A 63 5.12 8.55 10.93
C ILE A 63 6.37 8.15 11.70
N GLN A 64 6.30 7.03 12.41
CA GLN A 64 7.43 6.42 13.10
C GLN A 64 7.57 4.97 12.65
N ILE A 65 8.75 4.56 12.20
CA ILE A 65 8.98 3.15 11.85
C ILE A 65 9.36 2.38 13.11
N ILE A 66 8.46 1.50 13.56
CA ILE A 66 8.68 0.61 14.71
C ILE A 66 9.66 -0.49 14.33
N HIS A 67 9.47 -1.09 13.14
CA HIS A 67 10.29 -2.19 12.64
C HIS A 67 10.32 -2.21 11.11
N GLY A 68 11.39 -2.74 10.54
CA GLY A 68 11.55 -2.89 9.10
C GLY A 68 11.99 -1.60 8.38
N LYS A 69 11.63 -1.48 7.10
CA LYS A 69 11.99 -0.36 6.24
C LYS A 69 11.00 -0.16 5.10
N GLY A 70 10.92 1.05 4.58
CA GLY A 70 9.99 1.39 3.52
C GLY A 70 10.28 2.75 2.91
N THR A 71 9.37 3.23 2.09
CA THR A 71 9.41 4.56 1.51
C THR A 71 8.06 5.24 1.68
N PHE A 72 8.07 6.51 2.08
CA PHE A 72 6.88 7.36 2.12
C PHE A 72 7.16 8.63 1.34
N ASN A 73 6.35 8.91 0.33
CA ASN A 73 6.50 10.06 -0.58
C ASN A 73 7.91 10.17 -1.20
N GLY A 74 8.51 9.03 -1.57
CA GLY A 74 9.87 8.97 -2.13
C GLY A 74 11.01 9.00 -1.10
N THR A 75 10.74 9.33 0.16
CA THR A 75 11.73 9.30 1.23
C THR A 75 11.82 7.89 1.82
N THR A 76 13.03 7.34 1.92
CA THR A 76 13.27 6.02 2.53
C THR A 76 13.36 6.15 4.05
N PHE A 77 12.70 5.24 4.75
CA PHE A 77 12.71 5.12 6.21
C PHE A 77 13.17 3.73 6.64
N LYS A 78 13.85 3.68 7.78
CA LYS A 78 14.23 2.46 8.49
C LYS A 78 13.76 2.53 9.94
N GLN A 79 13.84 1.40 10.64
CA GLN A 79 13.52 1.31 12.06
C GLN A 79 14.13 2.45 12.89
N GLY A 80 13.29 3.09 13.70
CA GLY A 80 13.64 4.23 14.55
C GLY A 80 13.46 5.59 13.88
N ASP A 81 13.35 5.65 12.55
CA ASP A 81 13.14 6.92 11.86
C ASP A 81 11.75 7.49 12.15
N PHE A 82 11.69 8.83 12.14
CA PHE A 82 10.49 9.61 12.43
C PHE A 82 10.35 10.76 11.43
N LEU A 83 9.13 11.03 10.98
CA LEU A 83 8.80 12.15 10.10
C LEU A 83 7.49 12.80 10.56
N VAL A 84 7.42 14.12 10.47
CA VAL A 84 6.15 14.86 10.45
C VAL A 84 5.94 15.39 9.04
N SER A 85 4.79 15.08 8.44
CA SER A 85 4.42 15.53 7.10
C SER A 85 3.10 16.28 7.14
N THR A 86 3.07 17.43 6.45
CA THR A 86 1.80 18.07 6.13
C THR A 86 1.22 17.36 4.93
N ILE A 87 -0.07 17.04 4.99
CA ILE A 87 -0.80 16.40 3.89
C ILE A 87 -1.99 17.25 3.47
N SER A 88 -2.29 17.23 2.18
CA SER A 88 -3.39 18.00 1.59
C SER A 88 -4.52 17.08 1.13
N ASN A 89 -5.73 17.63 1.02
CA ASN A 89 -6.86 16.89 0.43
C ASN A 89 -6.58 16.52 -1.02
N LEU A 90 -6.97 15.31 -1.42
CA LEU A 90 -6.72 14.65 -2.70
C LEU A 90 -5.23 14.49 -3.05
N GLN A 91 -4.34 14.62 -2.07
CA GLN A 91 -2.91 14.38 -2.30
C GLN A 91 -2.67 12.89 -2.54
N GLN A 92 -1.94 12.58 -3.61
CA GLN A 92 -1.48 11.23 -3.88
C GLN A 92 -0.08 11.02 -3.31
N ILE A 93 0.09 9.97 -2.51
CA ILE A 93 1.34 9.68 -1.81
C ILE A 93 1.76 8.25 -2.15
N PRO A 94 2.92 8.06 -2.81
CA PRO A 94 3.48 6.74 -3.01
C PRO A 94 4.05 6.21 -1.69
N VAL A 95 3.67 4.99 -1.35
CA VAL A 95 4.12 4.27 -0.15
C VAL A 95 4.61 2.90 -0.55
N ALA A 96 5.77 2.49 -0.03
CA ALA A 96 6.22 1.12 -0.15
C ALA A 96 6.75 0.61 1.18
N ALA A 97 6.56 -0.67 1.46
CA ALA A 97 6.97 -1.28 2.72
C ALA A 97 7.47 -2.70 2.48
N ASP A 98 8.66 -3.00 3.00
CA ASP A 98 9.19 -4.36 2.94
C ASP A 98 8.38 -5.31 3.84
N PRO A 99 8.43 -6.64 3.62
CA PRO A 99 7.71 -7.62 4.43
C PRO A 99 7.97 -7.43 5.93
N GLY A 100 6.91 -7.48 6.74
CA GLY A 100 7.01 -7.32 8.20
C GLY A 100 7.28 -5.89 8.68
N THR A 101 7.35 -4.90 7.80
CA THR A 101 7.52 -3.50 8.20
C THR A 101 6.30 -3.02 8.99
N GLN A 102 6.56 -2.35 10.11
CA GLN A 102 5.55 -1.76 10.99
C GLN A 102 5.82 -0.27 11.17
N ALA A 103 4.79 0.54 10.92
CA ALA A 103 4.83 1.98 11.10
C ALA A 103 3.67 2.43 11.99
N GLN A 104 3.96 3.29 12.96
CA GLN A 104 2.94 4.02 13.70
C GLN A 104 2.69 5.34 12.99
N VAL A 105 1.44 5.56 12.60
CA VAL A 105 0.99 6.80 11.98
C VAL A 105 0.05 7.50 12.93
N ASN A 106 0.34 8.74 13.26
CA ASN A 106 -0.52 9.56 14.12
C ASN A 106 -1.10 10.71 13.32
N ASN A 107 -2.40 10.92 13.44
CA ASN A 107 -3.02 12.14 12.98
C ASN A 107 -2.81 13.24 14.03
N LEU A 108 -2.07 14.28 13.67
CA LEU A 108 -1.81 15.43 14.54
C LEU A 108 -2.87 16.53 14.38
N GLY A 109 -3.72 16.43 13.35
CA GLY A 109 -4.79 17.38 13.06
C GLY A 109 -6.05 17.12 13.86
N ALA A 110 -6.92 18.13 13.92
CA ALA A 110 -8.19 18.09 14.64
C ALA A 110 -9.29 17.28 13.93
N TYR A 111 -9.12 16.96 12.65
CA TYR A 111 -10.10 16.26 11.82
C TYR A 111 -9.59 14.89 11.40
N PRO A 112 -10.47 13.88 11.26
CA PRO A 112 -10.09 12.58 10.75
C PRO A 112 -9.59 12.69 9.30
N ILE A 113 -8.66 11.80 8.95
CA ILE A 113 -8.08 11.68 7.61
C ILE A 113 -8.39 10.26 7.13
N ARG A 114 -8.86 10.15 5.89
CA ARG A 114 -9.08 8.85 5.22
C ARG A 114 -8.09 8.74 4.07
N ALA A 115 -7.41 7.61 3.93
CA ALA A 115 -6.53 7.35 2.79
C ALA A 115 -7.03 6.11 2.03
N ILE A 116 -7.13 6.22 0.72
CA ILE A 116 -7.51 5.11 -0.17
C ILE A 116 -6.26 4.70 -0.94
N CYS A 117 -5.74 3.51 -0.64
CA CYS A 117 -4.50 2.98 -1.18
C CYS A 117 -4.78 1.91 -2.23
N ASN A 118 -4.31 2.17 -3.44
CA ASN A 118 -4.36 1.21 -4.55
C ASN A 118 -2.93 0.71 -4.81
N GLY A 119 -2.73 -0.60 -4.84
CA GLY A 119 -1.41 -1.19 -5.07
C GLY A 119 -1.48 -2.48 -5.85
N ASN A 120 -0.34 -2.83 -6.45
CA ASN A 120 -0.05 -4.21 -6.80
C ASN A 120 0.53 -4.85 -5.53
N ILE A 121 -0.16 -5.87 -5.02
CA ILE A 121 0.27 -6.69 -3.88
C ILE A 121 1.08 -7.87 -4.42
#